data_AF-A0A959G656-F1
#
_entry.id   AF-A0A959G656-F1
#
_cell.length_a   1.000
_cell.length_b   1.000
_cell.length_c   1.000
_cell.angle_alpha   90.00
_cell.angle_beta   90.00
_cell.angle_gamma   90.00
#
_symmetry.space_group_name_H-M   'P 1'
#
loop_
_entity.id
_entity.type
_entity.pdbx_description
1 polymer ?
#
loop_
_entity_poly.entity_id
_entity_poly.type
_entity_poly.pdbx_seq_one_letter_code
_entity_poly.pdbx_strand_id
1 'polypeptide(L)'
;MANQIIQRVYANHPEPNHELKNVLTVEQFIDLLVEEEDYFPGEQHNTKLMISRLRKIFYDQWGWNTELIKGATHIEGRYDVIIVEDGTEHTKEIKRYKQFNYAPKHRSVVYKKNDRVYGDTRAGQPTFIYSYDHQEVVLPDGNYCDIAHILAGLDACNHPQVVTPLPGFLSFMYKLFPYVGFNMDMATWLGDVGSASGDFLFYYLLNSKTADINMQQYYIDVNNPGSDLLGNIDTYVIRDSYEVGSENGERFTDILKDYYLTDNAFRKKRVTIFCKSVGLGEYADGKFSNEANWTRYYSKQLLNETSFQVFSVTDEKIHSIWLPLAVWFGFYQKQLKTKPLLINFIEALKREVIKEKELSPIA
;
A
#
# COMPACT_ATOMS: atom_id res chain seq x y z
N MET A 1 -17.80 24.95 5.33
CA MET A 1 -17.00 24.20 4.33
C MET A 1 -17.14 22.68 4.55
N ALA A 2 -18.36 22.15 4.69
CA ALA A 2 -18.58 20.78 5.23
C ALA A 2 -19.27 19.80 4.25
N ASN A 3 -19.20 20.04 2.94
CA ASN A 3 -19.95 19.23 1.94
C ASN A 3 -19.06 18.62 0.84
N GLN A 4 -17.76 18.43 1.06
CA GLN A 4 -16.89 17.79 0.07
C GLN A 4 -16.00 16.74 0.70
N ILE A 5 -15.85 15.61 0.01
CA ILE A 5 -14.90 14.54 0.33
C ILE A 5 -13.49 15.04 0.05
N ILE A 6 -12.55 14.73 0.92
CA ILE A 6 -11.17 15.20 0.85
C ILE A 6 -10.24 13.99 0.92
N GLN A 7 -9.36 13.84 -0.07
CA GLN A 7 -8.18 12.99 0.07
C GLN A 7 -7.05 13.81 0.69
N ARG A 8 -6.48 13.31 1.80
CA ARG A 8 -5.31 13.90 2.46
C ARG A 8 -4.06 13.21 1.93
N VAL A 9 -3.05 14.00 1.59
CA VAL A 9 -1.71 13.51 1.21
C VAL A 9 -0.79 13.38 2.41
N TYR A 10 -1.00 14.23 3.42
CA TYR A 10 -0.19 14.25 4.64
C TYR A 10 -1.09 14.01 5.85
N ALA A 11 -0.58 13.26 6.83
CA ALA A 11 -1.18 13.07 8.14
C ALA A 11 -0.26 13.66 9.21
N ASN A 12 -0.84 14.36 10.18
CA ASN A 12 -0.15 14.94 11.34
C ASN A 12 -0.60 14.30 12.66
N HIS A 13 -1.29 13.16 12.55
CA HIS A 13 -1.72 12.30 13.62
C HIS A 13 -1.56 10.86 13.12
N PRO A 14 -1.35 9.89 14.03
CA PRO A 14 -1.28 8.49 13.63
C PRO A 14 -2.60 8.01 13.03
N GLU A 15 -2.54 6.86 12.37
CA GLU A 15 -3.71 6.17 11.85
C GLU A 15 -4.75 5.85 12.94
N PRO A 16 -6.04 5.71 12.57
CA PRO A 16 -7.05 5.25 13.50
C PRO A 16 -6.63 3.95 14.20
N ASN A 17 -6.69 3.94 15.53
CA ASN A 17 -6.30 2.85 16.43
C ASN A 17 -4.79 2.69 16.70
N HIS A 18 -3.94 3.56 16.16
CA HIS A 18 -2.52 3.59 16.54
C HIS A 18 -2.27 4.64 17.64
N GLU A 19 -1.76 4.19 18.78
CA GLU A 19 -1.51 5.07 19.93
C GLU A 19 -0.23 5.88 19.73
N LEU A 20 -0.31 7.21 19.90
CA LEU A 20 0.82 8.14 19.70
C LEU A 20 2.11 7.73 20.43
N LYS A 21 2.00 7.17 21.65
CA LYS A 21 3.15 6.76 22.46
C LYS A 21 3.93 5.57 21.87
N ASN A 22 3.34 4.84 20.93
CA ASN A 22 3.93 3.67 20.29
C ASN A 22 4.50 3.99 18.90
N VAL A 23 4.23 5.18 18.36
CA VAL A 23 4.74 5.59 17.05
C VAL A 23 6.26 5.80 17.16
N LEU A 24 7.01 5.11 16.31
CA LEU A 24 8.45 5.31 16.20
C LEU A 24 8.76 6.53 15.35
N THR A 25 9.86 7.21 15.67
CA THR A 25 10.50 8.10 14.70
C THR A 25 11.07 7.29 13.54
N VAL A 26 11.21 7.89 12.36
CA VAL A 26 11.82 7.22 11.20
C VAL A 26 13.25 6.75 11.50
N GLU A 27 14.01 7.46 12.35
CA GLU A 27 15.36 7.05 12.78
C GLU A 27 15.32 5.74 13.57
N GLN A 28 14.43 5.66 14.58
CA GLN A 28 14.25 4.45 15.38
C GLN A 28 13.79 3.26 14.52
N PHE A 29 12.90 3.48 13.57
CA PHE A 29 12.44 2.42 12.67
C PHE A 29 13.56 1.95 11.72
N ILE A 30 14.37 2.88 11.19
CA ILE A 30 15.55 2.54 10.39
C ILE A 30 16.52 1.67 11.20
N ASP A 31 16.75 1.96 12.48
CA ASP A 31 17.61 1.13 13.33
C ASP A 31 17.08 -0.31 13.45
N LEU A 32 15.76 -0.49 13.57
CA LEU A 32 15.15 -1.83 13.54
C LEU A 32 15.36 -2.53 12.20
N LEU A 33 15.18 -1.82 11.08
CA LEU A 33 15.44 -2.39 9.76
C LEU A 33 16.91 -2.77 9.58
N VAL A 34 17.86 -2.03 10.16
CA VAL A 34 19.30 -2.37 10.10
C VAL A 34 19.53 -3.73 10.76
N GLU A 35 18.90 -4.01 11.90
CA GLU A 35 18.98 -5.33 12.56
C GLU A 35 18.41 -6.44 11.66
N GLU A 36 17.34 -6.18 10.92
CA GLU A 36 16.73 -7.16 10.01
C GLU A 36 17.58 -7.43 8.77
N GLU A 37 18.23 -6.40 8.22
CA GLU A 37 19.17 -6.57 7.12
C GLU A 37 20.43 -7.32 7.60
N ASP A 38 20.97 -6.98 8.78
CA ASP A 38 22.17 -7.59 9.35
C ASP A 38 21.98 -9.08 9.69
N TYR A 39 20.73 -9.53 9.86
CA TYR A 39 20.40 -10.95 9.98
C TYR A 39 20.84 -11.78 8.74
N PHE A 40 21.03 -11.15 7.58
CA PHE A 40 21.41 -11.81 6.31
C PHE A 40 22.82 -11.39 5.83
N PRO A 41 23.90 -11.85 6.49
CA PRO A 41 25.26 -11.47 6.14
C PRO A 41 25.65 -11.89 4.72
N GLY A 42 26.23 -10.96 3.97
CA GLY A 42 26.61 -11.13 2.56
C GLY A 42 25.50 -10.79 1.57
N GLU A 43 24.26 -10.64 2.03
CA GLU A 43 23.09 -10.35 1.18
C GLU A 43 22.50 -8.96 1.46
N GLN A 44 23.03 -8.20 2.42
CA GLN A 44 22.50 -6.87 2.79
C GLN A 44 22.59 -5.86 1.64
N HIS A 45 23.52 -6.07 0.71
CA HIS A 45 23.69 -5.25 -0.49
C HIS A 45 22.88 -5.76 -1.69
N ASN A 46 22.18 -6.88 -1.57
CA ASN A 46 21.18 -7.26 -2.57
C ASN A 46 19.88 -6.50 -2.27
N THR A 47 19.85 -5.22 -2.66
CA THR A 47 18.75 -4.28 -2.39
C THR A 47 17.40 -4.87 -2.77
N LYS A 48 17.32 -5.48 -3.96
CA LYS A 48 16.10 -6.13 -4.46
C LYS A 48 15.61 -7.25 -3.54
N LEU A 49 16.50 -8.18 -3.18
CA LEU A 49 16.17 -9.29 -2.29
C LEU A 49 15.79 -8.79 -0.90
N MET A 50 16.49 -7.77 -0.40
CA MET A 50 16.28 -7.25 0.93
C MET A 50 14.93 -6.55 1.06
N ILE A 51 14.53 -5.75 0.08
CA ILE A 51 13.18 -5.16 0.00
C ILE A 51 12.11 -6.25 0.08
N SER A 52 12.25 -7.34 -0.68
CA SER A 52 11.30 -8.46 -0.62
C SER A 52 11.21 -9.07 0.79
N ARG A 53 12.34 -9.26 1.47
CA ARG A 53 12.39 -9.84 2.83
C ARG A 53 11.80 -8.91 3.88
N LEU A 54 12.15 -7.63 3.84
CA LEU A 54 11.64 -6.63 4.77
C LEU A 54 10.13 -6.45 4.58
N ARG A 55 9.62 -6.41 3.34
CA ARG A 55 8.18 -6.39 3.08
C ARG A 55 7.48 -7.60 3.71
N LYS A 56 8.08 -8.79 3.68
CA LYS A 56 7.46 -10.01 4.28
C LYS A 56 7.15 -9.84 5.76
N ILE A 57 7.90 -9.02 6.49
CA ILE A 57 7.61 -8.72 7.90
C ILE A 57 6.19 -8.14 8.04
N PHE A 58 5.75 -7.29 7.10
CA PHE A 58 4.48 -6.56 7.21
C PHE A 58 3.39 -7.03 6.26
N TYR A 59 3.72 -7.74 5.17
CA TYR A 59 2.76 -8.16 4.14
C TYR A 59 2.92 -9.62 3.69
N ASP A 60 3.55 -10.50 4.48
CA ASP A 60 3.60 -11.94 4.16
C ASP A 60 2.27 -12.64 4.46
N GLN A 61 1.27 -12.32 3.64
CA GLN A 61 -0.07 -12.89 3.74
C GLN A 61 -0.54 -13.43 2.38
N TRP A 62 -1.56 -14.29 2.44
CA TRP A 62 -2.20 -14.83 1.23
C TRP A 62 -2.71 -13.71 0.33
N GLY A 63 -2.57 -13.87 -0.99
CA GLY A 63 -2.87 -12.81 -1.96
C GLY A 63 -1.66 -11.94 -2.28
N TRP A 64 -0.90 -11.47 -1.29
CA TRP A 64 0.27 -10.63 -1.54
C TRP A 64 1.37 -11.37 -2.30
N ASN A 65 1.82 -12.51 -1.78
CA ASN A 65 2.83 -13.32 -2.46
C ASN A 65 2.24 -14.13 -3.61
N THR A 66 1.01 -14.64 -3.47
CA THR A 66 0.46 -15.61 -4.41
C THR A 66 -0.26 -14.98 -5.58
N GLU A 67 -0.75 -13.74 -5.45
CA GLU A 67 -1.51 -13.05 -6.50
C GLU A 67 -0.88 -11.72 -6.95
N LEU A 68 -0.41 -10.89 -6.02
CA LEU A 68 0.02 -9.52 -6.29
C LEU A 68 1.51 -9.39 -6.66
N ILE A 69 2.39 -10.18 -6.02
CA ILE A 69 3.85 -10.17 -6.21
C ILE A 69 4.37 -11.61 -6.34
N LYS A 70 3.93 -12.32 -7.39
CA LYS A 70 4.22 -13.77 -7.58
C LYS A 70 5.71 -14.05 -7.67
N GLY A 71 6.48 -13.12 -8.24
CA GLY A 71 7.94 -13.21 -8.36
C GLY A 71 8.67 -13.37 -7.02
N ALA A 72 8.11 -12.83 -5.93
CA ALA A 72 8.71 -12.88 -4.60
C ALA A 72 8.25 -14.08 -3.74
N THR A 73 7.41 -14.99 -4.28
CA THR A 73 6.83 -16.10 -3.50
C THR A 73 7.88 -16.97 -2.82
N HIS A 74 8.96 -17.30 -3.55
CA HIS A 74 10.01 -18.21 -3.10
C HIS A 74 11.05 -17.56 -2.17
N ILE A 75 11.01 -16.24 -2.01
CA ILE A 75 11.96 -15.52 -1.16
C ILE A 75 11.57 -15.77 0.31
N GLU A 76 12.43 -16.39 1.10
CA GLU A 76 12.13 -16.63 2.50
C GLU A 76 12.37 -15.38 3.35
N GLY A 77 11.38 -15.04 4.19
CA GLY A 77 11.51 -14.05 5.27
C GLY A 77 12.10 -14.68 6.54
N ARG A 78 12.50 -13.83 7.49
CA ARG A 78 13.03 -14.25 8.80
C ARG A 78 11.97 -14.86 9.70
N TYR A 79 10.75 -14.32 9.66
CA TYR A 79 9.68 -14.60 10.62
C TYR A 79 8.61 -15.54 10.09
N ASP A 80 7.85 -16.12 11.01
CA ASP A 80 6.59 -16.82 10.69
C ASP A 80 5.43 -15.86 10.87
N VAL A 81 4.47 -15.91 9.94
CA VAL A 81 3.19 -15.23 10.07
C VAL A 81 2.14 -16.22 10.53
N ILE A 82 1.55 -15.94 11.69
CA ILE A 82 0.47 -16.76 12.26
C ILE A 82 -0.82 -15.94 12.38
N ILE A 83 -1.94 -16.65 12.34
CA ILE A 83 -3.27 -16.08 12.52
C ILE A 83 -3.77 -16.49 13.89
N VAL A 84 -4.10 -15.52 14.73
CA VAL A 84 -4.66 -15.72 16.06
C VAL A 84 -6.10 -15.20 16.12
N GLU A 85 -6.88 -15.74 17.06
CA GLU A 85 -8.27 -15.33 17.26
C GLU A 85 -8.34 -14.00 18.02
N ASP A 86 -7.66 -13.91 19.16
CA ASP A 86 -7.70 -12.71 20.00
C ASP A 86 -6.62 -11.69 19.61
N GLY A 87 -7.01 -10.43 19.56
CA GLY A 87 -6.10 -9.30 19.34
C GLY A 87 -5.21 -9.07 20.56
N THR A 88 -3.95 -8.72 20.32
CA THR A 88 -3.02 -8.25 21.35
C THR A 88 -2.27 -7.04 20.83
N GLU A 89 -1.48 -6.39 21.68
CA GLU A 89 -0.62 -5.26 21.27
C GLU A 89 0.43 -5.62 20.20
N HIS A 90 0.63 -6.92 19.94
CA HIS A 90 1.57 -7.43 18.95
C HIS A 90 0.88 -8.03 17.72
N THR A 91 -0.44 -7.85 17.60
CA THR A 91 -1.18 -8.36 16.45
C THR A 91 -1.92 -7.25 15.74
N LYS A 92 -2.04 -7.41 14.42
CA LYS A 92 -2.80 -6.48 13.58
C LYS A 92 -4.08 -7.14 13.14
N GLU A 93 -5.19 -6.44 13.28
CA GLU A 93 -6.47 -6.91 12.78
C GLU A 93 -6.39 -7.14 11.27
N ILE A 94 -6.83 -8.33 10.85
CA ILE A 94 -7.03 -8.62 9.44
C ILE A 94 -8.41 -8.09 9.09
N LYS A 95 -8.45 -6.85 8.60
CA LYS A 95 -9.69 -6.13 8.22
C LYS A 95 -10.63 -7.00 7.35
N ARG A 96 -10.08 -7.95 6.59
CA ARG A 96 -10.80 -8.81 5.63
C ARG A 96 -10.23 -10.23 5.63
N TYR A 97 -10.73 -11.10 6.52
CA TYR A 97 -10.38 -12.53 6.53
C TYR A 97 -11.54 -13.39 6.04
N LYS A 98 -11.22 -14.48 5.32
CA LYS A 98 -12.17 -15.44 4.71
C LYS A 98 -13.40 -15.68 5.61
N GLN A 99 -14.58 -15.52 4.99
CA GLN A 99 -15.92 -15.73 5.57
C GLN A 99 -16.33 -14.65 6.57
N PHE A 100 -17.53 -14.10 6.37
CA PHE A 100 -18.26 -13.16 7.24
C PHE A 100 -18.60 -13.74 8.65
N ASN A 101 -17.71 -14.55 9.23
CA ASN A 101 -17.87 -15.06 10.59
C ASN A 101 -17.28 -14.07 11.60
N TYR A 102 -18.11 -13.76 12.59
CA TYR A 102 -18.02 -12.74 13.65
C TYR A 102 -16.83 -12.93 14.65
N ALA A 103 -15.60 -13.13 14.17
CA ALA A 103 -14.42 -13.00 15.00
C ALA A 103 -13.31 -12.27 14.22
N PRO A 104 -12.89 -11.06 14.64
CA PRO A 104 -11.75 -10.41 14.01
C PRO A 104 -10.54 -11.33 14.16
N LYS A 105 -10.00 -11.82 13.05
CA LYS A 105 -8.73 -12.55 13.08
C LYS A 105 -7.59 -11.56 13.12
N HIS A 106 -6.53 -11.89 13.83
CA HIS A 106 -5.38 -11.02 13.93
C HIS A 106 -4.13 -11.72 13.41
N ARG A 107 -3.31 -10.96 12.70
CA ARG A 107 -2.00 -11.40 12.21
C ARG A 107 -0.95 -11.11 13.27
N SER A 108 -0.18 -12.12 13.63
CA SER A 108 1.03 -11.98 14.46
C SER A 108 2.25 -12.42 13.68
N VAL A 109 3.36 -11.72 13.89
CA VAL A 109 4.65 -12.01 13.25
C VAL A 109 5.62 -12.41 14.35
N VAL A 110 6.08 -13.66 14.30
CA VAL A 110 6.79 -14.32 15.39
C VAL A 110 8.12 -14.90 14.94
N TYR A 111 9.06 -15.04 15.88
CA TYR A 111 10.35 -15.68 15.60
C TYR A 111 10.16 -17.17 15.26
N LYS A 112 10.94 -17.65 14.29
CA LYS A 112 11.02 -19.07 13.91
C LYS A 112 11.79 -19.87 14.95
N LYS A 113 11.53 -21.18 15.00
CA LYS A 113 12.29 -22.13 15.85
C LYS A 113 13.77 -22.25 15.46
N ASN A 114 14.10 -21.94 14.22
CA ASN A 114 15.44 -22.02 13.66
C ASN A 114 16.02 -20.62 13.34
N ASP A 115 15.59 -19.57 14.07
CA ASP A 115 16.18 -18.25 13.93
C ASP A 115 17.70 -18.32 14.22
N ARG A 116 18.52 -17.74 13.34
CA ARG A 116 19.99 -17.85 13.43
C ARG A 116 20.60 -17.09 14.61
N VAL A 117 19.89 -16.10 15.14
CA VAL A 117 20.37 -15.24 16.24
C VAL A 117 19.85 -15.76 17.57
N TYR A 118 18.56 -16.09 17.64
CA TYR A 118 17.90 -16.47 18.90
C TYR A 118 17.66 -17.97 19.04
N GLY A 119 17.86 -18.77 17.99
CA GLY A 119 17.52 -20.19 17.99
C GLY A 119 16.05 -20.41 18.33
N ASP A 120 15.78 -21.34 19.24
CA ASP A 120 14.44 -21.64 19.74
C ASP A 120 14.04 -20.79 20.96
N THR A 121 14.96 -19.99 21.54
CA THR A 121 14.73 -19.26 22.81
C THR A 121 13.63 -18.21 22.73
N ARG A 122 13.34 -17.71 21.51
CA ARG A 122 12.27 -16.75 21.24
C ARG A 122 11.19 -17.30 20.30
N ALA A 123 11.25 -18.58 19.95
CA ALA A 123 10.33 -19.15 18.96
C ALA A 123 8.86 -18.95 19.37
N GLY A 124 8.05 -18.43 18.44
CA GLY A 124 6.64 -18.11 18.68
C GLY A 124 6.40 -16.84 19.48
N GLN A 125 7.44 -16.14 19.95
CA GLN A 125 7.30 -14.82 20.56
C GLN A 125 7.15 -13.75 19.47
N PRO A 126 6.32 -12.71 19.70
CA PRO A 126 6.19 -11.61 18.76
C PRO A 126 7.51 -10.87 18.53
N THR A 127 7.67 -10.36 17.32
CA THR A 127 8.86 -9.58 16.93
C THR A 127 8.70 -8.12 17.33
N PHE A 128 9.81 -7.48 17.71
CA PHE A 128 9.78 -6.08 18.13
C PHE A 128 9.41 -5.14 16.97
N ILE A 129 9.98 -5.39 15.78
CA ILE A 129 9.72 -4.58 14.59
C ILE A 129 8.25 -4.61 14.14
N TYR A 130 7.49 -5.64 14.50
CA TYR A 130 6.06 -5.76 14.19
C TYR A 130 5.14 -5.37 15.37
N SER A 131 5.71 -5.16 16.56
CA SER A 131 4.92 -4.79 17.74
C SER A 131 4.26 -3.43 17.55
N TYR A 132 3.09 -3.22 18.17
CA TYR A 132 2.35 -1.96 18.15
C TYR A 132 2.05 -1.38 16.76
N ASP A 133 2.13 -2.18 15.70
CA ASP A 133 1.97 -1.72 14.33
C ASP A 133 2.98 -0.62 13.93
N HIS A 134 4.26 -0.80 14.31
CA HIS A 134 5.37 0.11 13.98
C HIS A 134 5.61 0.38 12.47
N GLN A 135 4.75 -0.07 11.56
CA GLN A 135 4.82 0.24 10.13
C GLN A 135 4.69 1.75 9.84
N GLU A 136 3.92 2.47 10.68
CA GLU A 136 3.73 3.91 10.58
C GLU A 136 4.75 4.62 11.46
N VAL A 137 5.48 5.56 10.86
CA VAL A 137 6.54 6.33 11.54
C VAL A 137 6.27 7.82 11.45
N VAL A 138 6.77 8.57 12.43
CA VAL A 138 6.83 10.03 12.35
C VAL A 138 8.14 10.46 11.65
N LEU A 139 7.98 11.27 10.60
CA LEU A 139 9.07 11.85 9.82
C LEU A 139 9.63 13.12 10.51
N PRO A 140 10.82 13.60 10.10
CA PRO A 140 11.44 14.78 10.72
C PRO A 140 10.63 16.08 10.57
N ASP A 141 9.74 16.15 9.58
CA ASP A 141 8.82 17.28 9.37
C ASP A 141 7.53 17.16 10.19
N GLY A 142 7.38 16.11 11.01
CA GLY A 142 6.22 15.82 11.84
C GLY A 142 5.06 15.12 11.12
N ASN A 143 5.19 14.84 9.82
CA ASN A 143 4.21 14.04 9.09
C ASN A 143 4.39 12.55 9.37
N TYR A 144 3.32 11.79 9.20
CA TYR A 144 3.32 10.33 9.36
C TYR A 144 3.44 9.65 8.00
N CYS A 145 4.12 8.52 7.96
CA CYS A 145 4.32 7.72 6.74
C CYS A 145 4.33 6.23 7.06
N ASP A 146 3.60 5.43 6.29
CA ASP A 146 3.70 3.97 6.34
C ASP A 146 4.88 3.48 5.48
N ILE A 147 5.97 3.09 6.14
CA ILE A 147 7.18 2.57 5.46
C ILE A 147 6.97 1.14 4.97
N ALA A 148 6.07 0.37 5.59
CA ALA A 148 5.71 -0.95 5.08
C ALA A 148 5.01 -0.83 3.73
N HIS A 149 4.22 0.22 3.51
CA HIS A 149 3.61 0.53 2.21
C HIS A 149 4.67 0.83 1.14
N ILE A 150 5.75 1.53 1.50
CA ILE A 150 6.91 1.75 0.63
C ILE A 150 7.55 0.42 0.23
N LEU A 151 7.84 -0.45 1.21
CA LEU A 151 8.40 -1.78 0.96
C LEU A 151 7.50 -2.61 0.04
N ALA A 152 6.18 -2.56 0.23
CA ALA A 152 5.21 -3.26 -0.60
C ALA A 152 5.24 -2.79 -2.05
N GLY A 153 5.22 -1.48 -2.28
CA GLY A 153 5.28 -0.91 -3.62
C GLY A 153 6.62 -1.13 -4.33
N LEU A 154 7.74 -1.04 -3.60
CA LEU A 154 9.08 -1.30 -4.16
C LEU A 154 9.27 -2.78 -4.51
N ASP A 155 8.77 -3.71 -3.68
CA ASP A 155 8.80 -5.14 -4.01
C ASP A 155 7.94 -5.44 -5.25
N ALA A 156 6.75 -4.84 -5.35
CA ALA A 156 5.91 -4.96 -6.53
C ALA A 156 6.60 -4.42 -7.80
N CYS A 157 7.33 -3.30 -7.68
CA CYS A 157 8.14 -2.76 -8.77
C CYS A 157 9.28 -3.70 -9.19
N ASN A 158 9.95 -4.32 -8.21
CA ASN A 158 11.07 -5.25 -8.45
C ASN A 158 10.63 -6.58 -9.06
N HIS A 159 9.35 -6.93 -8.96
CA HIS A 159 8.73 -8.12 -9.53
C HIS A 159 7.51 -7.73 -10.38
N PRO A 160 7.71 -7.04 -11.51
CA PRO A 160 6.63 -6.46 -12.28
C PRO A 160 5.76 -7.55 -12.91
N GLN A 161 4.45 -7.42 -12.75
CA GLN A 161 3.48 -8.34 -13.35
C GLN A 161 2.13 -7.66 -13.59
N VAL A 162 1.38 -8.24 -14.53
CA VAL A 162 -0.06 -7.96 -14.68
C VAL A 162 -0.81 -8.73 -13.60
N VAL A 163 -1.76 -8.07 -12.93
CA VAL A 163 -2.65 -8.74 -11.99
C VAL A 163 -3.93 -9.14 -12.70
N THR A 164 -4.26 -10.42 -12.65
CA THR A 164 -5.39 -11.04 -13.37
C THR A 164 -5.89 -12.25 -12.59
N PRO A 165 -7.18 -12.60 -12.64
CA PRO A 165 -7.72 -13.76 -11.93
C PRO A 165 -7.41 -15.06 -12.66
N LEU A 166 -6.74 -14.99 -13.82
CA LEU A 166 -6.40 -16.15 -14.62
C LEU A 166 -5.23 -16.93 -14.00
N PRO A 167 -5.28 -18.27 -14.00
CA PRO A 167 -4.14 -19.09 -13.63
C PRO A 167 -2.98 -18.88 -14.62
N GLY A 168 -1.75 -19.19 -14.20
CA GLY A 168 -0.54 -18.89 -14.97
C GLY A 168 -0.56 -19.38 -16.43
N PHE A 169 -1.10 -20.57 -16.68
CA PHE A 169 -1.20 -21.14 -18.03
C PHE A 169 -2.22 -20.44 -18.95
N LEU A 170 -3.14 -19.63 -18.40
CA LEU A 170 -4.08 -18.79 -19.16
C LEU A 170 -3.71 -17.31 -19.14
N SER A 171 -2.61 -16.94 -18.49
CA SER A 171 -2.21 -15.54 -18.32
C SER A 171 -2.11 -14.78 -19.65
N PHE A 172 -1.72 -15.44 -20.75
CA PHE A 172 -1.65 -14.82 -22.08
C PHE A 172 -2.99 -14.23 -22.57
N MET A 173 -4.14 -14.67 -22.02
CA MET A 173 -5.47 -14.16 -22.33
C MET A 173 -5.94 -13.04 -21.41
N TYR A 174 -5.09 -12.50 -20.53
CA TYR A 174 -5.50 -11.53 -19.49
C TYR A 174 -6.31 -10.35 -20.03
N LYS A 175 -6.06 -9.92 -21.28
CA LYS A 175 -6.77 -8.80 -21.93
C LYS A 175 -8.26 -9.06 -22.17
N LEU A 176 -8.71 -10.32 -22.13
CA LEU A 176 -10.12 -10.71 -22.27
C LEU A 176 -10.87 -10.71 -20.92
N PHE A 177 -10.16 -10.54 -19.81
CA PHE A 177 -10.65 -10.63 -18.44
C PHE A 177 -10.36 -9.31 -17.70
N PRO A 178 -10.90 -9.09 -16.49
CA PRO A 178 -10.44 -7.98 -15.66
C PRO A 178 -8.93 -8.13 -15.41
N TYR A 179 -8.20 -7.03 -15.51
CA TYR A 179 -6.77 -6.97 -15.20
C TYR A 179 -6.34 -5.60 -14.74
N VAL A 180 -5.32 -5.55 -13.88
CA VAL A 180 -4.57 -4.33 -13.57
C VAL A 180 -3.21 -4.40 -14.25
N GLY A 181 -2.86 -3.36 -15.00
CA GLY A 181 -1.67 -3.35 -15.87
C GLY A 181 -0.34 -3.38 -15.09
N PHE A 182 -0.32 -2.80 -13.90
CA PHE A 182 0.86 -2.70 -13.05
C PHE A 182 0.49 -3.12 -11.62
N ASN A 183 1.08 -4.20 -11.14
CA ASN A 183 0.93 -4.63 -9.75
C ASN A 183 1.40 -3.59 -8.74
N MET A 184 2.39 -2.75 -9.09
CA MET A 184 2.83 -1.64 -8.23
C MET A 184 1.68 -0.67 -7.92
N ASP A 185 0.87 -0.27 -8.92
CA ASP A 185 -0.30 0.58 -8.70
C ASP A 185 -1.27 -0.07 -7.70
N MET A 186 -1.57 -1.36 -7.90
CA MET A 186 -2.47 -2.15 -7.06
C MET A 186 -1.93 -2.40 -5.64
N ALA A 187 -0.61 -2.54 -5.50
CA ALA A 187 0.07 -2.68 -4.21
C ALA A 187 0.25 -1.35 -3.47
N THR A 188 -0.14 -0.23 -4.09
CA THR A 188 -0.03 1.13 -3.56
C THR A 188 -1.36 1.85 -3.72
N TRP A 189 -1.33 3.07 -4.23
CA TRP A 189 -2.46 4.01 -4.27
C TRP A 189 -3.73 3.50 -4.96
N LEU A 190 -3.63 2.64 -5.99
CA LEU A 190 -4.82 2.16 -6.70
C LEU A 190 -5.59 1.15 -5.84
N GLY A 191 -4.88 0.29 -5.10
CA GLY A 191 -5.47 -0.67 -4.17
C GLY A 191 -6.19 0.01 -3.01
N ASP A 192 -5.62 1.09 -2.49
CA ASP A 192 -6.20 1.90 -1.40
C ASP A 192 -7.50 2.59 -1.83
N VAL A 193 -7.46 3.27 -2.98
CA VAL A 193 -8.66 3.90 -3.57
C VAL A 193 -9.69 2.83 -3.97
N GLY A 194 -9.22 1.69 -4.48
CA GLY A 194 -10.04 0.52 -4.81
C GLY A 194 -10.75 -0.06 -3.60
N SER A 195 -10.07 -0.13 -2.46
CA SER A 195 -10.60 -0.59 -1.18
C SER A 195 -11.71 0.33 -0.65
N ALA A 196 -11.50 1.64 -0.68
CA ALA A 196 -12.54 2.61 -0.32
C ALA A 196 -13.79 2.48 -1.23
N SER A 197 -13.56 2.38 -2.55
CA SER A 197 -14.63 2.15 -3.55
C SER A 197 -15.44 0.88 -3.27
N GLY A 198 -14.76 -0.22 -2.92
CA GLY A 198 -15.43 -1.47 -2.54
C GLY A 198 -16.24 -1.37 -1.26
N ASP A 199 -15.73 -0.66 -0.25
CA ASP A 199 -16.47 -0.45 0.99
C ASP A 199 -17.73 0.40 0.78
N PHE A 200 -17.74 1.34 -0.17
CA PHE A 200 -18.96 2.04 -0.57
C PHE A 200 -20.02 1.07 -1.11
N LEU A 201 -19.59 0.09 -1.90
CA LEU A 201 -20.47 -0.96 -2.43
C LEU A 201 -20.97 -1.86 -1.29
N PHE A 202 -20.10 -2.34 -0.40
CA PHE A 202 -20.52 -3.19 0.71
C PHE A 202 -21.49 -2.46 1.66
N TYR A 203 -21.25 -1.19 1.94
CA TYR A 203 -22.20 -0.37 2.69
C TYR A 203 -23.57 -0.33 2.00
N TYR A 204 -23.61 -0.15 0.68
CA TYR A 204 -24.84 -0.17 -0.09
C TYR A 204 -25.54 -1.54 -0.04
N LEU A 205 -24.81 -2.63 -0.20
CA LEU A 205 -25.38 -3.98 -0.20
C LEU A 205 -25.97 -4.35 1.17
N LEU A 206 -25.32 -3.92 2.27
CA LEU A 206 -25.78 -4.18 3.63
C LEU A 206 -26.96 -3.30 4.04
N ASN A 207 -27.01 -2.04 3.59
CA ASN A 207 -27.98 -1.06 4.08
C ASN A 207 -29.06 -0.68 3.05
N SER A 208 -28.96 -1.16 1.80
CA SER A 208 -29.81 -0.74 0.67
C SER A 208 -29.84 0.77 0.44
N LYS A 209 -28.81 1.50 0.88
CA LYS A 209 -28.65 2.95 0.72
C LYS A 209 -27.20 3.30 0.39
N THR A 210 -27.00 4.31 -0.46
CA THR A 210 -25.64 4.80 -0.77
C THR A 210 -25.02 5.42 0.48
N ALA A 211 -23.73 5.19 0.70
CA ALA A 211 -22.97 5.88 1.74
C ALA A 211 -23.14 7.40 1.57
N ASP A 212 -23.49 8.10 2.65
CA ASP A 212 -23.48 9.55 2.66
C ASP A 212 -22.04 10.08 2.66
N ILE A 213 -21.88 11.41 2.68
CA ILE A 213 -20.55 12.02 2.58
C ILE A 213 -19.64 11.71 3.77
N ASN A 214 -20.21 11.59 4.97
CA ASN A 214 -19.44 11.31 6.19
C ASN A 214 -18.96 9.86 6.17
N MET A 215 -19.83 8.94 5.75
CA MET A 215 -19.49 7.53 5.60
C MET A 215 -18.48 7.32 4.46
N GLN A 216 -18.62 8.05 3.35
CA GLN A 216 -17.63 8.02 2.27
C GLN A 216 -16.26 8.51 2.75
N GLN A 217 -16.23 9.62 3.50
CA GLN A 217 -14.99 10.13 4.09
C GLN A 217 -14.37 9.12 5.07
N TYR A 218 -15.19 8.50 5.93
CA TYR A 218 -14.73 7.47 6.86
C TYR A 218 -13.98 6.32 6.14
N TYR A 219 -14.56 5.75 5.08
CA TYR A 219 -13.89 4.67 4.36
C TYR A 219 -12.65 5.13 3.59
N ILE A 220 -12.59 6.40 3.17
CA ILE A 220 -11.35 6.96 2.60
C ILE A 220 -10.29 7.08 3.68
N ASP A 221 -10.62 7.62 4.85
CA ASP A 221 -9.67 7.81 5.95
C ASP A 221 -9.16 6.46 6.51
N VAL A 222 -9.95 5.37 6.39
CA VAL A 222 -9.57 4.02 6.86
C VAL A 222 -8.76 3.22 5.84
N ASN A 223 -8.99 3.44 4.53
CA ASN A 223 -8.36 2.64 3.46
C ASN A 223 -7.27 3.40 2.69
N ASN A 224 -7.24 4.73 2.79
CA ASN A 224 -6.24 5.58 2.15
C ASN A 224 -5.93 6.80 3.04
N PRO A 225 -5.50 6.59 4.30
CA PRO A 225 -5.06 7.67 5.18
C PRO A 225 -3.89 8.45 4.58
N GLY A 226 -3.61 9.62 5.14
CA GLY A 226 -2.50 10.46 4.66
C GLY A 226 -1.12 9.78 4.81
N SER A 227 -0.92 8.95 5.83
CA SER A 227 0.29 8.14 6.05
C SER A 227 0.54 7.17 4.90
N ASP A 228 -0.49 6.41 4.50
CA ASP A 228 -0.47 5.49 3.36
C ASP A 228 -0.26 6.24 2.05
N LEU A 229 -0.99 7.34 1.81
CA LEU A 229 -0.81 8.10 0.58
C LEU A 229 0.60 8.72 0.47
N LEU A 230 1.20 9.13 1.60
CA LEU A 230 2.59 9.56 1.60
C LEU A 230 3.55 8.40 1.31
N GLY A 231 3.34 7.22 1.91
CA GLY A 231 4.11 6.02 1.60
C GLY A 231 3.99 5.61 0.13
N ASN A 232 2.78 5.68 -0.43
CA ASN A 232 2.52 5.49 -1.86
C ASN A 232 3.33 6.45 -2.71
N ILE A 233 3.32 7.75 -2.40
CA ILE A 233 4.10 8.77 -3.12
C ILE A 233 5.60 8.46 -3.03
N ASP A 234 6.10 8.27 -1.82
CA ASP A 234 7.53 8.05 -1.55
C ASP A 234 8.04 6.76 -2.21
N THR A 235 7.20 5.74 -2.38
CA THR A 235 7.52 4.53 -3.16
C THR A 235 8.02 4.88 -4.58
N TYR A 236 7.27 5.70 -5.32
CA TYR A 236 7.63 6.02 -6.71
C TYR A 236 8.83 6.94 -6.77
N VAL A 237 8.97 7.84 -5.79
CA VAL A 237 10.10 8.75 -5.71
C VAL A 237 11.38 7.98 -5.42
N ILE A 238 11.37 7.08 -4.44
CA ILE A 238 12.51 6.23 -4.12
C ILE A 238 12.86 5.32 -5.30
N ARG A 239 11.86 4.69 -5.94
CA ARG A 239 12.05 3.90 -7.16
C ARG A 239 12.77 4.69 -8.26
N ASP A 240 12.37 5.94 -8.49
CA ASP A 240 12.91 6.76 -9.58
C ASP A 240 14.25 7.43 -9.24
N SER A 241 14.62 7.45 -7.96
CA SER A 241 15.81 8.17 -7.47
C SER A 241 16.96 7.26 -7.04
N TYR A 242 16.69 5.98 -6.77
CA TYR A 242 17.69 5.01 -6.25
C TYR A 242 17.65 3.69 -7.03
N GLU A 243 18.74 2.93 -7.02
CA GLU A 243 18.86 1.61 -7.68
C GLU A 243 18.21 0.46 -6.87
N VAL A 244 16.91 0.57 -6.58
CA VAL A 244 16.17 -0.39 -5.73
C VAL A 244 16.07 -1.81 -6.29
N GLY A 245 16.34 -1.99 -7.59
CA GLY A 245 16.33 -3.29 -8.27
C GLY A 245 17.68 -4.00 -8.33
N SER A 246 18.72 -3.44 -7.70
CA SER A 246 20.08 -3.97 -7.76
C SER A 246 20.25 -5.25 -6.92
N GLU A 247 21.05 -6.18 -7.43
CA GLU A 247 21.51 -7.37 -6.71
C GLU A 247 22.82 -7.11 -5.93
N ASN A 248 23.44 -5.95 -6.12
CA ASN A 248 24.66 -5.51 -5.46
C ASN A 248 24.68 -3.96 -5.35
N GLY A 249 23.65 -3.41 -4.71
CA GLY A 249 23.45 -1.98 -4.49
C GLY A 249 23.66 -1.57 -3.04
N GLU A 250 23.06 -0.43 -2.70
CA GLU A 250 23.05 0.10 -1.34
C GLU A 250 22.10 -0.71 -0.46
N ARG A 251 22.34 -0.69 0.86
CA ARG A 251 21.36 -1.21 1.80
C ARG A 251 20.08 -0.39 1.69
N PHE A 252 18.93 -1.02 1.88
CA PHE A 252 17.67 -0.27 1.85
C PHE A 252 17.61 0.76 2.98
N THR A 253 18.21 0.44 4.13
CA THR A 253 18.31 1.40 5.25
C THR A 253 19.17 2.61 4.92
N ASP A 254 20.22 2.47 4.11
CA ASP A 254 21.04 3.60 3.66
C ASP A 254 20.26 4.51 2.71
N ILE A 255 19.44 3.92 1.82
CA ILE A 255 18.50 4.66 0.97
C ILE A 255 17.51 5.46 1.82
N LEU A 256 16.92 4.86 2.86
CA LEU A 256 15.98 5.55 3.75
C LEU A 256 16.66 6.69 4.54
N LYS A 257 17.89 6.48 5.03
CA LYS A 257 18.67 7.51 5.71
C LYS A 257 18.93 8.68 4.78
N ASP A 258 19.41 8.43 3.57
CA ASP A 258 19.63 9.48 2.59
C ASP A 258 18.32 10.22 2.26
N TYR A 259 17.24 9.50 2.00
CA TYR A 259 15.96 10.09 1.60
C TYR A 259 15.31 10.94 2.72
N TYR A 260 15.25 10.43 3.95
CA TYR A 260 14.51 11.07 5.05
C TYR A 260 15.36 11.92 5.99
N LEU A 261 16.63 11.57 6.20
CA LEU A 261 17.46 12.20 7.24
C LEU A 261 18.43 13.25 6.67
N THR A 262 18.47 13.43 5.35
CA THR A 262 19.26 14.47 4.71
C THR A 262 18.39 15.56 4.09
N ASP A 263 19.03 16.62 3.61
CA ASP A 263 18.37 17.65 2.79
C ASP A 263 18.14 17.16 1.35
N ASN A 264 17.33 16.11 1.21
CA ASN A 264 17.15 15.41 -0.05
C ASN A 264 16.25 16.18 -1.04
N ALA A 265 16.79 16.46 -2.24
CA ALA A 265 16.09 17.25 -3.26
C ALA A 265 14.89 16.50 -3.89
N PHE A 266 14.93 15.17 -3.96
CA PHE A 266 13.81 14.37 -4.47
C PHE A 266 12.63 14.44 -3.52
N ARG A 267 12.89 14.33 -2.21
CA ARG A 267 11.87 14.46 -1.16
C ARG A 267 11.14 15.80 -1.18
N LYS A 268 11.83 16.90 -1.51
CA LYS A 268 11.24 18.24 -1.66
C LYS A 268 10.30 18.38 -2.87
N LYS A 269 10.43 17.49 -3.86
CA LYS A 269 9.63 17.46 -5.10
C LYS A 269 8.82 16.17 -5.25
N ARG A 270 8.58 15.47 -4.14
CA ARG A 270 8.07 14.10 -4.12
C ARG A 270 6.72 13.97 -4.84
N VAL A 271 5.82 14.95 -4.69
CA VAL A 271 4.49 14.91 -5.30
C VAL A 271 4.61 15.18 -6.80
N THR A 272 5.44 16.15 -7.19
CA THR A 272 5.73 16.42 -8.61
C THR A 272 6.34 15.19 -9.31
N ILE A 273 7.32 14.54 -8.67
CA ILE A 273 7.94 13.31 -9.18
C ILE A 273 6.87 12.21 -9.30
N PHE A 274 6.14 11.92 -8.22
CA PHE A 274 5.07 10.92 -8.21
C PHE A 274 4.06 11.13 -9.34
N CYS A 275 3.55 12.35 -9.54
CA CYS A 275 2.61 12.65 -10.61
C CYS A 275 3.16 12.31 -12.00
N LYS A 276 4.44 12.59 -12.25
CA LYS A 276 5.11 12.19 -13.49
C LYS A 276 5.24 10.66 -13.58
N SER A 277 5.65 10.02 -12.48
CA SER A 277 5.90 8.58 -12.38
C SER A 277 4.65 7.72 -12.59
N VAL A 278 3.48 8.19 -12.15
CA VAL A 278 2.17 7.53 -12.39
C VAL A 278 1.54 7.95 -13.72
N GLY A 279 2.23 8.76 -14.53
CA GLY A 279 1.81 9.13 -15.88
C GLY A 279 0.77 10.26 -15.95
N LEU A 280 0.54 11.05 -14.90
CA LEU A 280 -0.25 12.29 -14.99
C LEU A 280 0.48 13.35 -15.83
N GLY A 281 1.81 13.35 -15.79
CA GLY A 281 2.65 14.28 -16.54
C GLY A 281 2.89 15.60 -15.81
N GLU A 282 3.22 16.64 -16.56
CA GLU A 282 3.59 17.95 -15.99
C GLU A 282 2.37 18.75 -15.55
N TYR A 283 2.49 19.48 -14.44
CA TYR A 283 1.45 20.37 -13.92
C TYR A 283 1.67 21.81 -14.38
N ALA A 284 0.75 22.34 -15.18
CA ALA A 284 0.73 23.71 -15.66
C ALA A 284 -0.72 24.23 -15.80
N ASP A 285 -0.91 25.52 -15.57
CA ASP A 285 -2.20 26.21 -15.77
C ASP A 285 -3.41 25.52 -15.12
N GLY A 286 -3.23 25.00 -13.90
CA GLY A 286 -4.31 24.37 -13.13
C GLY A 286 -4.58 22.90 -13.45
N LYS A 287 -3.84 22.26 -14.37
CA LYS A 287 -4.09 20.88 -14.80
C LYS A 287 -2.81 20.09 -15.06
N PHE A 288 -2.92 18.76 -15.03
CA PHE A 288 -1.85 17.88 -15.50
C PHE A 288 -1.94 17.67 -17.02
N SER A 289 -0.79 17.53 -17.68
CA SER A 289 -0.71 17.41 -19.15
C SER A 289 -1.44 16.18 -19.71
N ASN A 290 -1.54 15.09 -18.92
CA ASN A 290 -2.19 13.84 -19.32
C ASN A 290 -3.47 13.52 -18.51
N GLU A 291 -4.02 14.50 -17.77
CA GLU A 291 -5.11 14.29 -16.79
C GLU A 291 -6.33 13.55 -17.36
N ALA A 292 -6.76 13.90 -18.58
CA ALA A 292 -7.94 13.31 -19.21
C ALA A 292 -7.74 11.84 -19.62
N ASN A 293 -6.60 11.51 -20.22
CA ASN A 293 -6.28 10.14 -20.60
C ASN A 293 -5.98 9.28 -19.37
N TRP A 294 -5.26 9.84 -18.40
CA TRP A 294 -4.99 9.21 -17.11
C TRP A 294 -6.30 8.84 -16.41
N THR A 295 -7.23 9.79 -16.28
CA THR A 295 -8.54 9.55 -15.66
C THR A 295 -9.32 8.47 -16.41
N ARG A 296 -9.29 8.46 -17.75
CA ARG A 296 -9.96 7.43 -18.56
C ARG A 296 -9.35 6.05 -18.34
N TYR A 297 -8.02 5.95 -18.35
CA TYR A 297 -7.29 4.71 -18.13
C TYR A 297 -7.55 4.17 -16.73
N TYR A 298 -7.31 4.99 -15.70
CA TYR A 298 -7.47 4.57 -14.31
C TYR A 298 -8.91 4.42 -13.87
N SER A 299 -9.90 5.04 -14.52
CA SER A 299 -11.31 4.70 -14.27
C SER A 299 -11.61 3.22 -14.57
N LYS A 300 -10.96 2.64 -15.59
CA LYS A 300 -11.06 1.22 -15.90
C LYS A 300 -10.21 0.37 -14.96
N GLN A 301 -8.98 0.79 -14.67
CA GLN A 301 -8.10 0.06 -13.74
C GLN A 301 -8.72 -0.02 -12.35
N LEU A 302 -9.27 1.08 -11.83
CA LEU A 302 -9.94 1.14 -10.53
C LEU A 302 -11.18 0.24 -10.47
N LEU A 303 -11.94 0.14 -11.57
CA LEU A 303 -13.08 -0.80 -11.63
C LEU A 303 -12.61 -2.26 -11.56
N ASN A 304 -11.53 -2.59 -12.28
CA ASN A 304 -10.93 -3.93 -12.23
C ASN A 304 -10.37 -4.22 -10.84
N GLU A 305 -9.72 -3.24 -10.22
CA GLU A 305 -9.19 -3.34 -8.87
C GLU A 305 -10.29 -3.61 -7.85
N THR A 306 -11.36 -2.80 -7.86
CA THR A 306 -12.49 -3.06 -6.96
C THR A 306 -13.15 -4.42 -7.23
N SER A 307 -13.16 -4.90 -8.49
CA SER A 307 -13.64 -6.27 -8.77
C SER A 307 -12.77 -7.33 -8.06
N PHE A 308 -11.44 -7.18 -8.07
CA PHE A 308 -10.53 -8.08 -7.35
C PHE A 308 -10.68 -8.01 -5.85
N GLN A 309 -10.77 -6.80 -5.30
CA GLN A 309 -10.95 -6.59 -3.87
C GLN A 309 -12.30 -7.16 -3.40
N VAL A 310 -13.39 -6.98 -4.15
CA VAL A 310 -14.67 -7.62 -3.87
C VAL A 310 -14.58 -9.15 -3.95
N PHE A 311 -13.85 -9.69 -4.93
CA PHE A 311 -13.65 -11.14 -5.03
C PHE A 311 -12.90 -11.70 -3.81
N SER A 312 -11.83 -11.02 -3.36
CA SER A 312 -11.00 -11.47 -2.23
C SER A 312 -11.75 -11.59 -0.90
N VAL A 313 -12.90 -10.92 -0.76
CA VAL A 313 -13.71 -10.94 0.47
C VAL A 313 -14.95 -11.83 0.36
N THR A 314 -15.23 -12.36 -0.82
CA THR A 314 -16.37 -13.27 -1.01
C THR A 314 -15.95 -14.73 -0.81
N ASP A 315 -16.85 -15.56 -0.26
CA ASP A 315 -16.61 -17.01 -0.11
C ASP A 315 -16.11 -17.63 -1.41
N GLU A 316 -15.24 -18.64 -1.38
CA GLU A 316 -14.74 -19.36 -2.58
C GLU A 316 -15.79 -20.30 -3.22
N LYS A 317 -17.07 -19.88 -3.26
CA LYS A 317 -18.17 -20.59 -3.91
C LYS A 317 -18.38 -20.02 -5.32
N ILE A 318 -18.85 -20.86 -6.25
CA ILE A 318 -19.06 -20.43 -7.64
C ILE A 318 -20.04 -19.24 -7.77
N HIS A 319 -21.03 -19.14 -6.87
CA HIS A 319 -21.97 -18.03 -6.83
C HIS A 319 -21.34 -16.71 -6.36
N SER A 320 -20.21 -16.76 -5.66
CA SER A 320 -19.50 -15.57 -5.19
C SER A 320 -18.82 -14.78 -6.31
N ILE A 321 -18.64 -15.39 -7.49
CA ILE A 321 -18.07 -14.75 -8.67
C ILE A 321 -19.05 -13.73 -9.28
N TRP A 322 -20.35 -13.84 -9.00
CA TRP A 322 -21.37 -12.97 -9.60
C TRP A 322 -21.19 -11.50 -9.23
N LEU A 323 -20.90 -11.19 -7.97
CA LEU A 323 -20.75 -9.80 -7.53
C LEU A 323 -19.50 -9.12 -8.14
N PRO A 324 -18.29 -9.73 -8.11
CA PRO A 324 -17.13 -9.23 -8.86
C PRO A 324 -17.38 -9.03 -10.34
N LEU A 325 -18.09 -9.96 -11.02
CA LEU A 325 -18.45 -9.81 -12.42
C LEU A 325 -19.41 -8.64 -12.64
N ALA A 326 -20.43 -8.48 -11.78
CA ALA A 326 -21.36 -7.35 -11.85
C ALA A 326 -20.63 -6.01 -11.66
N VAL A 327 -19.63 -5.95 -10.78
CA VAL A 327 -18.72 -4.79 -10.65
C VAL A 327 -17.96 -4.57 -11.95
N TRP A 328 -17.31 -5.59 -12.50
CA TRP A 328 -16.53 -5.49 -13.75
C TRP A 328 -17.37 -5.03 -14.95
N PHE A 329 -18.60 -5.53 -15.09
CA PHE A 329 -19.55 -5.10 -16.13
C PHE A 329 -20.19 -3.73 -15.83
N GLY A 330 -19.90 -3.13 -14.68
CA GLY A 330 -20.28 -1.76 -14.35
C GLY A 330 -21.69 -1.59 -13.76
N PHE A 331 -22.33 -2.67 -13.28
CA PHE A 331 -23.70 -2.59 -12.73
C PHE A 331 -23.79 -1.74 -11.45
N TYR A 332 -22.68 -1.55 -10.75
CA TYR A 332 -22.59 -0.78 -9.50
C TYR A 332 -21.81 0.54 -9.62
N GLN A 333 -21.58 1.07 -10.84
CA GLN A 333 -20.77 2.28 -11.04
C GLN A 333 -21.22 3.48 -10.19
N LYS A 334 -22.54 3.63 -9.97
CA LYS A 334 -23.09 4.73 -9.15
C LYS A 334 -22.69 4.62 -7.68
N GLN A 335 -22.62 3.39 -7.15
CA GLN A 335 -22.29 3.08 -5.76
C GLN A 335 -20.78 3.13 -5.52
N LEU A 336 -20.00 2.63 -6.48
CA LEU A 336 -18.53 2.55 -6.40
C LEU A 336 -17.85 3.93 -6.43
N LYS A 337 -18.44 4.91 -7.11
CA LYS A 337 -17.91 6.29 -7.19
C LYS A 337 -16.45 6.37 -7.68
N THR A 338 -16.03 5.43 -8.52
CA THR A 338 -14.64 5.33 -9.02
C THR A 338 -14.13 6.65 -9.62
N LYS A 339 -14.89 7.27 -10.54
CA LYS A 339 -14.49 8.55 -11.16
C LYS A 339 -14.43 9.71 -10.14
N PRO A 340 -15.43 9.96 -9.29
CA PRO A 340 -15.31 10.93 -8.20
C PRO A 340 -14.09 10.73 -7.30
N LEU A 341 -13.75 9.49 -6.94
CA LEU A 341 -12.57 9.18 -6.14
C LEU A 341 -11.27 9.57 -6.85
N LEU A 342 -11.13 9.22 -8.13
CA LEU A 342 -9.97 9.62 -8.94
C LEU A 342 -9.85 11.15 -9.08
N ILE A 343 -10.97 11.85 -9.24
CA ILE A 343 -10.96 13.32 -9.27
C ILE A 343 -10.47 13.87 -7.93
N ASN A 344 -11.01 13.37 -6.81
CA ASN A 344 -10.57 13.82 -5.48
C ASN A 344 -9.07 13.55 -5.24
N PHE A 345 -8.58 12.40 -5.68
CA PHE A 345 -7.16 12.05 -5.65
C PHE A 345 -6.31 13.05 -6.45
N ILE A 346 -6.67 13.31 -7.71
CA ILE A 346 -5.97 14.30 -8.57
C ILE A 346 -5.99 15.69 -7.91
N GLU A 347 -7.14 16.14 -7.40
CA GLU A 347 -7.26 17.45 -6.76
C GLU A 347 -6.40 17.55 -5.49
N ALA A 348 -6.20 16.45 -4.75
CA ALA A 348 -5.26 16.42 -3.64
C ALA A 348 -3.82 16.61 -4.12
N LEU A 349 -3.40 15.90 -5.17
CA LEU A 349 -2.06 16.05 -5.75
C LEU A 349 -1.82 17.46 -6.29
N LYS A 350 -2.81 18.07 -6.97
CA LYS A 350 -2.70 19.46 -7.47
C LYS A 350 -2.41 20.44 -6.34
N ARG A 351 -3.13 20.33 -5.21
CA ARG A 351 -2.91 21.20 -4.04
C ARG A 351 -1.48 21.10 -3.52
N GLU A 352 -0.94 19.90 -3.43
CA GLU A 352 0.42 19.71 -2.92
C GLU A 352 1.50 20.13 -3.92
N VAL A 353 1.31 19.90 -5.22
CA VAL A 353 2.23 20.43 -6.26
C VAL A 353 2.28 21.96 -6.26
N ILE A 354 1.15 22.63 -6.03
CA ILE A 354 1.13 24.10 -5.87
C ILE A 354 1.99 24.51 -4.67
N LYS A 355 1.82 23.87 -3.51
CA LYS A 355 2.63 24.16 -2.32
C LYS A 355 4.12 23.89 -2.54
N GLU A 356 4.49 22.79 -3.21
CA GLU A 356 5.89 22.49 -3.55
C GLU A 356 6.53 23.64 -4.36
N LYS A 357 5.78 24.21 -5.32
CA LYS A 357 6.23 25.35 -6.14
C LYS A 357 6.32 26.65 -5.35
N GLU A 358 5.39 26.90 -4.42
CA GLU A 358 5.41 28.09 -3.54
C GLU A 358 6.57 28.07 -2.54
N LEU A 359 6.94 26.88 -2.06
CA LEU A 359 8.07 26.67 -1.14
C LEU A 359 9.43 26.63 -1.85
N SER A 360 9.43 26.43 -3.17
CA SER A 360 10.62 26.42 -4.02
C SER A 360 10.56 27.53 -5.08
N PRO A 361 10.41 28.82 -4.72
CA PRO A 361 10.32 29.88 -5.70
C PRO A 361 11.70 30.10 -6.33
N ILE A 362 11.92 29.43 -7.47
CA ILE A 362 13.02 29.63 -8.42
C ILE A 362 14.39 29.16 -7.90
N ALA A 363 14.94 28.15 -8.57
CA ALA A 363 16.39 27.99 -8.76
C ALA A 363 16.71 28.42 -10.19
#